data_AF-A0A962DHL1-F1
#
_entry.id   AF-A0A962DHL1-F1
#
_cell.length_a   1.000
_cell.length_b   1.000
_cell.length_c   1.000
_cell.angle_alpha   90.00
_cell.angle_beta   90.00
_cell.angle_gamma   90.00
#
_symmetry.space_group_name_H-M   'P 1'
#
loop_
_entity.id
_entity.type
_entity.pdbx_description
1 polymer ?
#
loop_
_entity_poly.entity_id
_entity_poly.type
_entity_poly.pdbx_seq_one_letter_code
_entity_poly.pdbx_strand_id
1 'polypeptide(L)'
;MKIFLILISYLLMSACTSTNPVYIRKDISQDNHMISEVLIVVEYLNMKENTDGSFTFSEDVNLINQDEIYNLVSDVLEGKGYPVSSAYLKSSGFIMDRSVVVRHYYNGEKKDQMISPPFILRSFNLNESIVQGLEILMYELNKPMSRVLKDYRASIYNNYLEVMPMIDLPDDTAILLVESYRPKNVFLGSFDVGFGVGNSSVSMGLHNRPYKPKTEVNFIHKGSGDLLWSNQTSLLGEENKEKFFQTFPTRQ
;
A
#
# COMPACT_ATOMS: atom_id res chain seq x y z
N MET A 1 -9.38 25.29 41.66
CA MET A 1 -9.19 23.81 41.69
C MET A 1 -10.08 23.05 40.70
N LYS A 2 -11.32 23.48 40.40
CA LYS A 2 -12.21 22.79 39.44
C LYS A 2 -11.77 22.85 37.96
N ILE A 3 -11.08 23.91 37.54
CA ILE A 3 -10.61 24.08 36.15
C ILE A 3 -9.45 23.13 35.79
N PHE A 4 -8.59 22.81 36.77
CA PHE A 4 -7.43 21.93 36.57
C PHE A 4 -7.84 20.46 36.33
N LEU A 5 -8.93 20.02 36.97
CA LEU A 5 -9.50 18.69 36.77
C LEU A 5 -10.15 18.51 35.39
N ILE A 6 -10.77 19.57 34.84
CA ILE A 6 -11.36 19.54 33.49
C ILE A 6 -10.27 19.47 32.40
N LEU A 7 -9.14 20.15 32.61
CA LEU A 7 -8.02 20.13 31.66
C LEU A 7 -7.35 18.75 31.58
N ILE A 8 -7.16 18.08 32.72
CA ILE A 8 -6.62 16.71 32.78
C ILE A 8 -7.60 15.71 32.13
N SER A 9 -8.91 15.91 32.31
CA SER A 9 -9.94 15.10 31.66
C SER A 9 -9.89 15.19 30.14
N TYR A 10 -9.71 16.40 29.60
CA TYR A 10 -9.56 16.61 28.15
C TYR A 10 -8.24 16.07 27.58
N LEU A 11 -7.14 16.17 28.33
CA LEU A 11 -5.84 15.60 27.96
C LEU A 11 -5.87 14.06 27.96
N LEU A 12 -6.60 13.44 28.88
CA LEU A 12 -6.75 11.98 28.95
C LEU A 12 -7.70 11.42 27.87
N MET A 13 -8.72 12.17 27.45
CA MET A 13 -9.62 11.72 26.37
C MET A 13 -9.04 11.88 24.96
N SER A 14 -7.96 12.64 24.79
CA SER A 14 -7.28 12.83 23.51
C SER A 14 -6.26 11.73 23.19
N ALA A 15 -5.95 10.85 24.15
CA ALA A 15 -4.83 9.90 24.06
C ALA A 15 -5.17 8.55 23.40
N CYS A 16 -6.42 8.29 23.03
CA CYS A 16 -6.85 7.01 22.45
C CYS A 16 -7.70 7.22 21.20
N THR A 17 -7.14 7.83 20.16
CA THR A 17 -7.64 7.60 18.80
C THR A 17 -6.48 7.05 18.00
N SER A 18 -6.61 5.82 17.49
CA SER A 18 -5.65 5.34 16.50
C SER A 18 -5.70 6.34 15.34
N THR A 19 -4.56 6.94 15.03
CA THR A 19 -4.47 8.04 14.04
C THR A 19 -4.88 7.61 12.63
N ASN A 20 -5.03 6.30 12.41
CA ASN A 20 -5.56 5.71 11.19
C ASN A 20 -6.77 4.82 11.51
N PRO A 21 -7.94 5.03 10.89
CA PRO A 21 -9.08 4.14 11.03
C PRO A 21 -8.80 2.84 10.27
N VAL A 22 -9.02 1.71 10.94
CA VAL A 22 -9.13 0.40 10.29
C VAL A 22 -10.52 0.32 9.68
N TYR A 23 -10.60 -0.07 8.41
CA TYR A 23 -11.87 -0.41 7.78
C TYR A 23 -12.14 -1.91 7.90
N ILE A 24 -13.33 -2.24 8.38
CA ILE A 24 -13.85 -3.61 8.43
C ILE A 24 -15.28 -3.53 7.91
N ARG A 25 -15.62 -4.34 6.90
CA ARG A 25 -16.99 -4.42 6.44
C ARG A 25 -17.87 -5.05 7.52
N LYS A 26 -19.00 -4.39 7.82
CA LYS A 26 -19.90 -4.75 8.94
C LYS A 26 -20.56 -6.12 8.79
N ASP A 27 -20.75 -6.57 7.56
CA ASP A 27 -21.54 -7.76 7.23
C ASP A 27 -20.68 -8.90 6.65
N ILE A 28 -19.35 -8.89 6.87
CA ILE A 28 -18.44 -9.97 6.40
C ILE A 28 -18.87 -11.37 6.83
N SER A 29 -19.54 -11.49 7.97
CA SER A 29 -20.04 -12.78 8.48
C SER A 29 -21.44 -13.15 7.96
N GLN A 30 -22.13 -12.23 7.30
CA GLN A 30 -23.48 -12.43 6.75
C GLN A 30 -23.47 -12.54 5.23
N ASP A 31 -22.58 -11.81 4.56
CA ASP A 31 -22.30 -11.97 3.14
C ASP A 31 -21.42 -13.20 2.93
N ASN A 32 -21.93 -14.16 2.15
CA ASN A 32 -21.31 -15.46 1.91
C ASN A 32 -20.16 -15.36 0.89
N HIS A 33 -19.18 -14.48 1.13
CA HIS A 33 -17.98 -14.35 0.31
C HIS A 33 -17.14 -15.63 0.46
N MET A 34 -17.46 -16.63 -0.35
CA MET A 34 -16.68 -17.86 -0.43
C MET A 34 -15.30 -17.50 -1.00
N ILE A 35 -14.28 -17.55 -0.15
CA ILE A 35 -12.89 -17.31 -0.55
C ILE A 35 -12.19 -18.67 -0.58
N SER A 36 -11.84 -19.14 -1.77
CA SER A 36 -11.09 -20.40 -1.95
C SER A 36 -9.58 -20.19 -1.83
N GLU A 37 -9.08 -19.05 -2.30
CA GLU A 37 -7.67 -18.66 -2.20
C GLU A 37 -7.50 -17.13 -2.13
N VAL A 38 -6.32 -16.71 -1.65
CA VAL A 38 -5.92 -15.31 -1.59
C VAL A 38 -4.70 -15.08 -2.47
N LEU A 39 -4.85 -14.26 -3.50
CA LEU A 39 -3.76 -13.74 -4.31
C LEU A 39 -3.07 -12.60 -3.54
N ILE A 40 -1.78 -12.72 -3.27
CA ILE A 40 -0.98 -11.67 -2.65
C ILE A 40 -0.35 -10.79 -3.73
N VAL A 41 -0.56 -9.48 -3.60
CA VAL A 41 0.08 -8.47 -4.45
C VAL A 41 0.88 -7.53 -3.57
N VAL A 42 2.19 -7.42 -3.81
CA VAL A 42 3.10 -6.55 -3.05
C VAL A 42 3.65 -5.46 -3.96
N GLU A 43 3.26 -4.22 -3.70
CA GLU A 43 3.91 -3.03 -4.25
C GLU A 43 4.80 -2.43 -3.18
N TYR A 44 6.11 -2.56 -3.34
CA TYR A 44 7.07 -1.98 -2.41
C TYR A 44 8.00 -1.04 -3.15
N LEU A 45 8.16 0.18 -2.63
CA LEU A 45 9.05 1.16 -3.21
C LEU A 45 9.85 1.89 -2.13
N ASN A 46 11.16 1.68 -2.17
CA ASN A 46 12.13 2.43 -1.40
C ASN A 46 13.08 3.16 -2.35
N MET A 47 13.00 4.48 -2.32
CA MET A 47 13.88 5.38 -3.06
C MET A 47 14.48 6.41 -2.12
N LYS A 48 15.70 6.83 -2.42
CA LYS A 48 16.40 7.88 -1.70
C LYS A 48 16.50 9.12 -2.58
N GLU A 49 15.98 10.24 -2.10
CA GLU A 49 16.23 11.54 -2.74
C GLU A 49 17.66 11.99 -2.41
N ASN A 50 18.42 12.35 -3.44
CA ASN A 50 19.78 12.86 -3.31
C ASN A 50 19.76 14.39 -3.12
N THR A 51 20.87 14.97 -2.68
CA THR A 51 21.00 16.43 -2.47
C THR A 51 20.86 17.24 -3.75
N ASP A 52 21.00 16.62 -4.92
CA ASP A 52 20.82 17.23 -6.24
C ASP A 52 19.39 17.06 -6.79
N GLY A 53 18.45 16.56 -5.98
CA GLY A 53 17.05 16.32 -6.34
C GLY A 53 16.82 15.07 -7.19
N SER A 54 17.86 14.33 -7.58
CA SER A 54 17.70 13.04 -8.25
C SER A 54 17.35 11.93 -7.27
N PHE A 55 16.71 10.86 -7.74
CA PHE A 55 16.40 9.70 -6.92
C PHE A 55 17.39 8.55 -7.14
N THR A 56 17.67 7.83 -6.08
CA THR A 56 18.45 6.59 -6.06
C THR A 56 17.53 5.42 -5.74
N PHE A 57 17.61 4.37 -6.54
CA PHE A 57 16.89 3.11 -6.36
C PHE A 57 17.89 1.97 -6.13
N SER A 58 17.73 1.25 -5.02
CA SER A 58 18.52 0.05 -4.71
C SER A 58 17.66 -1.18 -4.95
N GLU A 59 17.99 -1.95 -5.98
CA GLU A 59 17.23 -3.13 -6.38
C GLU A 59 17.24 -4.19 -5.27
N ASP A 60 18.42 -4.49 -4.71
CA ASP A 60 18.56 -5.51 -3.66
C ASP A 60 17.67 -5.22 -2.44
N VAL A 61 17.63 -3.96 -2.00
CA VAL A 61 16.80 -3.54 -0.87
C VAL A 61 15.31 -3.75 -1.19
N ASN A 62 14.87 -3.38 -2.40
CA ASN A 62 13.48 -3.54 -2.78
C ASN A 62 13.11 -5.03 -2.94
N LEU A 63 13.97 -5.86 -3.54
CA LEU A 63 13.75 -7.30 -3.67
C LEU A 63 13.60 -7.98 -2.30
N ILE A 64 14.53 -7.72 -1.38
CA ILE A 64 14.50 -8.29 -0.02
C ILE A 64 13.20 -7.89 0.69
N ASN A 65 12.85 -6.60 0.68
CA ASN A 65 11.66 -6.13 1.39
C ASN A 65 10.35 -6.62 0.76
N GLN A 66 10.29 -6.78 -0.57
CA GLN A 66 9.14 -7.42 -1.23
C GLN A 66 8.94 -8.85 -0.72
N ASP A 67 10.03 -9.61 -0.60
CA ASP A 67 9.97 -11.01 -0.15
C ASP A 67 9.66 -11.11 1.36
N GLU A 68 10.24 -10.24 2.19
CA GLU A 68 9.90 -10.14 3.62
C GLU A 68 8.42 -9.81 3.85
N ILE A 69 7.88 -8.82 3.13
CA ILE A 69 6.46 -8.45 3.24
C ILE A 69 5.58 -9.60 2.77
N TYR A 70 5.89 -10.21 1.63
CA TYR A 70 5.13 -11.34 1.10
C TYR A 70 5.06 -12.49 2.11
N ASN A 71 6.20 -12.90 2.67
CA ASN A 71 6.26 -13.99 3.65
C ASN A 71 5.48 -13.63 4.92
N LEU A 72 5.66 -12.41 5.43
CA LEU A 72 4.94 -11.93 6.61
C LEU A 72 3.42 -12.00 6.42
N VAL A 73 2.90 -11.54 5.27
CA VAL A 73 1.45 -11.59 5.05
C VAL A 73 0.94 -12.99 4.70
N SER A 74 1.77 -13.83 4.08
CA SER A 74 1.46 -15.25 3.85
C SER A 74 1.23 -15.96 5.19
N ASP A 75 2.15 -15.81 6.13
CA ASP A 75 2.04 -16.39 7.48
C ASP A 75 0.77 -15.93 8.21
N VAL A 76 0.42 -14.65 8.07
CA VAL A 76 -0.81 -14.09 8.65
C VAL A 76 -2.05 -14.72 8.02
N LEU A 77 -2.09 -14.85 6.70
CA LEU A 77 -3.23 -15.45 5.99
C LEU A 77 -3.43 -16.91 6.39
N GLU A 78 -2.36 -17.69 6.43
CA GLU A 78 -2.38 -19.08 6.88
C GLU A 78 -2.87 -19.19 8.32
N GLY A 79 -2.35 -18.36 9.24
CA GLY A 79 -2.80 -18.30 10.63
C GLY A 79 -4.27 -17.86 10.80
N LYS A 80 -4.84 -17.17 9.80
CA LYS A 80 -6.25 -16.76 9.74
C LYS A 80 -7.13 -17.76 8.97
N GLY A 81 -6.56 -18.87 8.49
CA GLY A 81 -7.26 -19.95 7.79
C GLY A 81 -7.48 -19.70 6.29
N TYR A 82 -6.89 -18.66 5.71
CA TYR A 82 -6.99 -18.37 4.29
C TYR A 82 -5.90 -19.10 3.50
N PRO A 83 -6.26 -19.90 2.48
CA PRO A 83 -5.29 -20.52 1.59
C PRO A 83 -4.62 -19.44 0.75
N VAL A 84 -3.29 -19.43 0.73
CA VAL A 84 -2.53 -18.52 -0.12
C VAL A 84 -2.44 -19.12 -1.52
N SER A 85 -2.73 -18.30 -2.54
CA SER A 85 -2.62 -18.74 -3.93
C SER A 85 -1.18 -19.10 -4.27
N SER A 86 -1.00 -20.07 -5.16
CA SER A 86 0.32 -20.34 -5.73
C SER A 86 0.80 -19.22 -6.66
N ALA A 87 -0.10 -18.35 -7.11
CA ALA A 87 0.23 -17.18 -7.93
C ALA A 87 0.48 -15.95 -7.06
N TYR A 88 1.30 -15.01 -7.56
CA TYR A 88 1.55 -13.74 -6.87
C TYR A 88 2.09 -12.67 -7.83
N LEU A 89 2.01 -11.41 -7.36
CA LEU A 89 2.63 -10.27 -8.01
C LEU A 89 3.47 -9.48 -6.99
N LYS A 90 4.73 -9.19 -7.31
CA LYS A 90 5.62 -8.32 -6.54
C LYS A 90 6.19 -7.24 -7.47
N SER A 91 6.08 -5.98 -7.10
CA SER A 91 6.47 -4.87 -7.95
C SER A 91 7.07 -3.69 -7.18
N SER A 92 7.81 -2.86 -7.92
CA SER A 92 8.32 -1.58 -7.45
C SER A 92 8.07 -0.50 -8.49
N GLY A 93 7.29 0.50 -8.12
CA GLY A 93 6.92 1.61 -8.97
C GLY A 93 5.83 1.27 -9.98
N PHE A 94 4.95 0.30 -9.71
CA PHE A 94 4.04 -0.22 -10.72
C PHE A 94 3.05 0.83 -11.25
N ILE A 95 2.56 1.70 -10.36
CA ILE A 95 1.65 2.80 -10.69
C ILE A 95 2.34 4.17 -10.74
N MET A 96 3.67 4.20 -10.80
CA MET A 96 4.41 5.45 -10.89
C MET A 96 4.36 6.05 -12.29
N ASP A 97 4.56 7.37 -12.36
CA ASP A 97 4.80 8.05 -13.63
C ASP A 97 6.04 7.47 -14.32
N ARG A 98 5.85 6.95 -15.54
CA ARG A 98 6.90 6.31 -16.35
C ARG A 98 8.00 7.28 -16.78
N SER A 99 7.80 8.59 -16.63
CA SER A 99 8.83 9.61 -16.87
C SER A 99 9.85 9.74 -15.73
N VAL A 100 9.58 9.15 -14.56
CA VAL A 100 10.53 9.15 -13.43
C VAL A 100 11.75 8.32 -13.80
N VAL A 101 12.93 8.93 -13.75
CA VAL A 101 14.21 8.24 -13.95
C VAL A 101 15.04 8.26 -12.67
N VAL A 102 15.65 7.13 -12.35
CA VAL A 102 16.39 6.95 -11.09
C VAL A 102 17.80 6.41 -11.34
N ARG A 103 18.72 6.75 -10.43
CA ARG A 103 20.05 6.15 -10.36
C ARG A 103 19.91 4.73 -9.82
N HIS A 104 20.27 3.74 -10.63
CA HIS A 104 20.13 2.35 -10.29
C HIS A 104 21.36 1.82 -9.53
N TYR A 105 21.14 1.12 -8.42
CA TYR A 105 22.14 0.34 -7.69
C TYR A 105 21.71 -1.12 -7.59
N TYR A 106 22.61 -2.03 -7.95
CA TYR A 106 22.43 -3.48 -7.85
C TYR A 106 23.72 -4.15 -7.35
N ASN A 107 23.60 -5.08 -6.40
CA ASN A 107 24.68 -5.60 -5.58
C ASN A 107 25.55 -4.51 -4.95
N GLY A 108 24.90 -3.43 -4.47
CA GLY A 108 25.58 -2.28 -3.88
C GLY A 108 26.37 -1.38 -4.85
N GLU A 109 26.44 -1.74 -6.14
CA GLU A 109 27.17 -0.99 -7.16
C GLU A 109 26.22 -0.13 -8.00
N LYS A 110 26.64 1.11 -8.28
CA LYS A 110 25.94 1.97 -9.24
C LYS A 110 26.03 1.36 -10.63
N LYS A 111 24.89 1.24 -11.32
CA LYS A 111 24.83 0.84 -12.73
C LYS A 111 24.82 2.08 -13.62
N ASP A 112 25.40 1.95 -14.81
CA ASP A 112 25.55 3.07 -15.75
C ASP A 112 24.21 3.52 -16.34
N GLN A 113 23.26 2.59 -16.45
CA GLN A 113 21.94 2.84 -16.99
C GLN A 113 20.99 3.38 -15.91
N MET A 114 20.33 4.51 -16.23
CA MET A 114 19.14 4.94 -15.49
C MET A 114 17.95 4.06 -15.86
N ILE A 115 17.08 3.79 -14.88
CA ILE A 115 15.88 2.98 -15.08
C ILE A 115 14.62 3.83 -14.82
N SER A 116 13.51 3.42 -15.42
CA SER A 116 12.18 3.99 -15.24
C SER A 116 11.20 2.94 -14.70
N PRO A 117 10.08 3.35 -14.07
CA PRO A 117 9.08 2.41 -13.58
C PRO A 117 8.39 1.58 -14.69
N PRO A 118 7.86 0.39 -14.36
CA PRO A 118 8.12 -0.34 -13.12
C PRO A 118 9.58 -0.75 -13.04
N PHE A 119 10.22 -0.50 -11.89
CA PHE A 119 11.64 -0.80 -11.69
C PHE A 119 11.87 -2.30 -11.50
N ILE A 120 10.92 -2.94 -10.81
CA ILE A 120 10.87 -4.39 -10.60
C ILE A 120 9.45 -4.83 -10.91
N LEU A 121 9.31 -5.91 -11.67
CA LEU A 121 8.05 -6.61 -11.88
C LEU A 121 8.33 -8.11 -11.85
N ARG A 122 7.88 -8.79 -10.79
CA ARG A 122 8.00 -10.23 -10.59
C ARG A 122 6.60 -10.82 -10.44
N SER A 123 6.16 -11.56 -11.44
CA SER A 123 4.92 -12.33 -11.39
C SER A 123 5.22 -13.82 -11.46
N PHE A 124 4.39 -14.62 -10.81
CA PHE A 124 4.47 -16.07 -10.88
C PHE A 124 3.06 -16.64 -11.05
N ASN A 125 2.89 -17.56 -12.00
CA ASN A 125 1.59 -18.13 -12.39
C ASN A 125 0.49 -17.10 -12.70
N LEU A 126 0.87 -15.89 -13.15
CA LEU A 126 -0.07 -14.87 -13.63
C LEU A 126 0.17 -14.63 -15.13
N ASN A 127 -0.91 -14.58 -15.90
CA ASN A 127 -0.85 -14.13 -17.28
C ASN A 127 -0.80 -12.59 -17.35
N GLU A 128 -0.43 -12.05 -18.52
CA GLU A 128 -0.28 -10.60 -18.70
C GLU A 128 -1.60 -9.83 -18.48
N SER A 129 -2.74 -10.41 -18.89
CA SER A 129 -4.06 -9.78 -18.70
C SER A 129 -4.38 -9.57 -17.21
N ILE A 130 -4.08 -10.56 -16.36
CA ILE A 130 -4.26 -10.44 -14.92
C ILE A 130 -3.35 -9.36 -14.36
N VAL A 131 -2.07 -9.32 -14.77
CA VAL A 131 -1.11 -8.29 -14.32
C VAL A 131 -1.59 -6.89 -14.68
N GLN A 132 -2.10 -6.67 -15.89
CA GLN A 132 -2.67 -5.39 -16.33
C GLN A 132 -3.95 -5.04 -15.53
N GLY A 133 -4.83 -6.01 -15.29
CA GLY A 133 -6.01 -5.80 -14.43
C GLY A 133 -5.64 -5.38 -13.00
N LEU A 134 -4.57 -5.96 -12.45
CA LEU A 134 -4.03 -5.57 -11.14
C LEU A 134 -3.43 -4.16 -11.15
N GLU A 135 -2.74 -3.75 -12.23
CA GLU A 135 -2.26 -2.37 -12.41
C GLU A 135 -3.43 -1.37 -12.35
N ILE A 136 -4.54 -1.69 -13.03
CA ILE A 136 -5.74 -0.85 -13.06
C ILE A 136 -6.39 -0.78 -11.67
N LEU A 137 -6.48 -1.91 -10.95
CA LEU A 137 -6.99 -1.92 -9.58
C LEU A 137 -6.14 -1.05 -8.65
N MET A 138 -4.81 -1.17 -8.73
CA MET A 138 -3.91 -0.33 -7.94
C MET A 138 -4.04 1.15 -8.30
N TYR A 139 -4.17 1.48 -9.58
CA TYR A 139 -4.43 2.84 -10.02
C TYR A 139 -5.74 3.39 -9.43
N GLU A 140 -6.81 2.59 -9.45
CA GLU A 140 -8.11 2.94 -8.90
C GLU A 140 -8.06 3.21 -7.37
N LEU A 141 -7.31 2.38 -6.64
CA LEU A 141 -7.10 2.50 -5.20
C LEU A 141 -6.30 3.77 -4.82
N ASN A 142 -5.42 4.20 -5.72
CA ASN A 142 -4.55 5.37 -5.51
C ASN A 142 -5.10 6.66 -6.12
N LYS A 143 -6.31 6.65 -6.68
CA LYS A 143 -6.95 7.88 -7.17
C LYS A 143 -7.03 8.93 -6.06
N PRO A 144 -6.58 10.18 -6.30
CA PRO A 144 -6.63 11.24 -5.31
C PRO A 144 -8.06 11.48 -4.82
N MET A 145 -8.30 11.28 -3.53
CA MET A 145 -9.63 11.37 -2.93
C MET A 145 -9.55 12.02 -1.55
N SER A 146 -10.57 12.81 -1.19
CA SER A 146 -10.68 13.33 0.18
C SER A 146 -10.90 12.18 1.17
N ARG A 147 -10.48 12.37 2.42
CA ARG A 147 -10.66 11.33 3.46
C ARG A 147 -12.13 10.91 3.61
N VAL A 148 -13.05 11.87 3.58
CA VAL A 148 -14.50 11.61 3.69
C VAL A 148 -14.98 10.75 2.53
N LEU A 149 -14.54 11.05 1.30
CA LEU A 149 -14.91 10.26 0.14
C LEU A 149 -14.28 8.86 0.17
N LYS A 150 -13.05 8.72 0.69
CA LYS A 150 -12.38 7.42 0.85
C LYS A 150 -13.14 6.54 1.85
N ASP A 151 -13.50 7.09 3.00
CA ASP A 151 -14.29 6.41 4.02
C ASP A 151 -15.68 6.02 3.48
N TYR A 152 -16.32 6.93 2.72
CA TYR A 152 -17.59 6.66 2.07
C TYR A 152 -17.48 5.54 1.03
N ARG A 153 -16.51 5.61 0.11
CA ARG A 153 -16.26 4.58 -0.91
C ARG A 153 -16.00 3.21 -0.29
N ALA A 154 -15.23 3.16 0.80
CA ALA A 154 -14.99 1.91 1.51
C ALA A 154 -16.31 1.29 1.98
N SER A 155 -17.28 2.10 2.45
CA SER A 155 -18.59 1.65 2.95
C SER A 155 -19.60 1.26 1.88
N ILE A 156 -19.33 1.54 0.60
CA ILE A 156 -20.23 1.22 -0.52
C ILE A 156 -19.99 -0.22 -0.97
N TYR A 157 -21.08 -0.96 -1.19
CA TYR A 157 -21.06 -2.27 -1.82
C TYR A 157 -20.53 -2.17 -3.26
N ASN A 158 -19.79 -3.18 -3.70
CA ASN A 158 -19.27 -3.35 -5.05
C ASN A 158 -18.32 -2.22 -5.50
N ASN A 159 -17.57 -1.63 -4.55
CA ASN A 159 -16.79 -0.42 -4.77
C ASN A 159 -15.62 -0.52 -5.78
N TYR A 160 -15.23 -1.74 -6.15
CA TYR A 160 -14.29 -2.02 -7.22
C TYR A 160 -14.83 -2.99 -8.28
N LEU A 161 -16.14 -3.28 -8.28
CA LEU A 161 -16.76 -4.23 -9.21
C LEU A 161 -16.55 -3.83 -10.68
N GLU A 162 -16.47 -2.55 -11.01
CA GLU A 162 -16.20 -2.09 -12.38
C GLU A 162 -14.82 -2.49 -12.89
N VAL A 163 -13.85 -2.71 -11.99
CA VAL A 163 -12.48 -3.11 -12.33
C VAL A 163 -12.32 -4.63 -12.36
N MET A 164 -13.11 -5.36 -11.56
CA MET A 164 -12.97 -6.82 -11.43
C MET A 164 -13.08 -7.61 -12.75
N PRO A 165 -13.93 -7.24 -13.74
CA PRO A 165 -13.95 -7.92 -15.03
C PRO A 165 -12.63 -7.87 -15.81
N MET A 166 -11.72 -6.94 -15.49
CA MET A 166 -10.40 -6.82 -16.13
C MET A 166 -9.36 -7.77 -15.51
N ILE A 167 -9.67 -8.36 -14.37
CA ILE A 167 -8.80 -9.28 -13.65
C ILE A 167 -9.34 -10.69 -13.90
N ASP A 168 -8.66 -11.47 -14.75
CA ASP A 168 -9.07 -12.84 -15.10
C ASP A 168 -8.70 -13.84 -13.99
N LEU A 169 -9.35 -13.70 -12.83
CA LEU A 169 -9.24 -14.59 -11.68
C LEU A 169 -10.61 -15.18 -11.34
N PRO A 170 -10.66 -16.39 -10.75
CA PRO A 170 -11.89 -16.96 -10.22
C PRO A 170 -12.63 -15.99 -9.29
N ASP A 171 -13.97 -16.03 -9.33
CA ASP A 171 -14.80 -15.12 -8.55
C ASP A 171 -14.71 -15.35 -7.03
N ASP A 172 -14.29 -16.55 -6.63
CA ASP A 172 -14.03 -16.96 -5.25
C ASP A 172 -12.57 -16.67 -4.80
N THR A 173 -11.79 -15.94 -5.60
CA THR A 173 -10.48 -15.42 -5.17
C THR A 173 -10.64 -14.13 -4.36
N ALA A 174 -9.81 -13.94 -3.33
CA ALA A 174 -9.59 -12.61 -2.75
C ALA A 174 -8.21 -12.08 -3.10
N ILE A 175 -8.07 -10.76 -3.19
CA ILE A 175 -6.80 -10.07 -3.45
C ILE A 175 -6.38 -9.36 -2.18
N LEU A 176 -5.21 -9.70 -1.66
CA LEU A 176 -4.54 -8.95 -0.60
C LEU A 176 -3.45 -8.08 -1.23
N LEU A 177 -3.78 -6.80 -1.44
CA LEU A 177 -2.84 -5.81 -1.95
C LEU A 177 -2.12 -5.13 -0.79
N VAL A 178 -0.80 -5.18 -0.79
CA VAL A 178 0.09 -4.53 0.17
C VAL A 178 0.90 -3.46 -0.56
N GLU A 179 0.67 -2.20 -0.24
CA GLU A 179 1.40 -1.06 -0.81
C GLU A 179 2.28 -0.42 0.26
N SER A 180 3.60 -0.47 0.12
CA SER A 180 4.56 0.07 1.08
C SER A 180 5.54 1.03 0.40
N TYR A 181 5.36 2.32 0.65
CA TYR A 181 6.20 3.39 0.13
C TYR A 181 7.10 3.90 1.25
N ARG A 182 8.43 3.76 1.06
CA ARG A 182 9.47 4.12 2.04
C ARG A 182 10.50 5.08 1.45
N PRO A 183 10.12 6.33 1.15
CA PRO A 183 11.07 7.33 0.69
C PRO A 183 12.02 7.75 1.82
N LYS A 184 13.31 7.84 1.49
CA LYS A 184 14.35 8.37 2.37
C LYS A 184 14.77 9.74 1.88
N ASN A 185 14.46 10.77 2.66
CA ASN A 185 14.98 12.11 2.40
C ASN A 185 16.38 12.23 3.01
N VAL A 186 17.33 12.83 2.30
CA VAL A 186 18.55 13.34 2.93
C VAL A 186 18.14 14.58 3.71
N PHE A 187 18.07 14.45 5.03
CA PHE A 187 17.73 15.53 5.95
C PHE A 187 18.81 16.62 5.90
N LEU A 188 18.69 17.56 4.97
CA LEU A 188 19.21 18.91 5.12
C LEU A 188 17.99 19.79 5.33
N GLY A 189 17.87 20.37 6.52
CA GLY A 189 16.74 21.22 6.88
C GLY A 189 16.60 22.40 5.93
N SER A 190 15.76 22.29 4.91
CA SER A 190 15.24 23.43 4.18
C SER A 190 14.08 23.99 5.00
N PHE A 191 14.40 25.01 5.79
CA PHE A 191 13.42 25.98 6.24
C PHE A 191 12.83 26.60 4.95
N ASP A 192 11.64 26.17 4.56
CA ASP A 192 10.97 26.66 3.36
C ASP A 192 10.40 28.07 3.66
N VAL A 193 11.27 29.07 3.62
CA VAL A 193 10.85 30.48 3.57
C VAL A 193 10.51 30.75 2.11
N GLY A 194 9.22 30.64 1.78
CA GLY A 194 8.72 30.73 0.43
C GLY A 194 9.14 32.02 -0.28
N PHE A 195 9.86 31.86 -1.39
CA PHE A 195 9.88 32.79 -2.50
C PHE A 195 9.95 31.97 -3.79
N GLY A 196 8.90 32.06 -4.60
CA GLY A 196 8.72 31.24 -5.79
C GLY A 196 9.76 31.51 -6.86
N VAL A 197 10.31 30.42 -7.41
CA VAL A 197 10.73 30.31 -8.82
C VAL A 197 10.45 28.87 -9.24
N GLY A 198 9.71 28.71 -10.34
CA GLY A 198 9.22 27.42 -10.81
C GLY A 198 10.36 26.45 -11.14
N ASN A 199 10.42 25.34 -10.40
CA ASN A 199 10.90 24.08 -10.92
C ASN A 199 9.68 23.20 -11.11
N SER A 200 9.47 22.76 -12.35
CA SER A 200 8.56 21.69 -12.72
C SER A 200 8.83 20.48 -11.84
N SER A 201 8.01 20.34 -10.79
CA SER A 201 7.93 19.14 -9.99
C SER A 201 7.55 18.00 -10.93
N VAL A 202 8.30 16.90 -10.87
CA VAL A 202 7.87 15.65 -11.48
C VAL A 202 6.58 15.28 -10.77
N SER A 203 5.45 15.57 -11.41
CA SER A 203 4.13 15.30 -10.89
C SER A 203 3.85 13.80 -11.05
N MET A 204 4.44 13.00 -10.15
CA MET A 204 3.63 11.93 -9.58
C MET A 204 2.32 12.59 -9.13
N GLY A 205 1.15 11.96 -9.23
CA GLY A 205 -0.13 12.54 -8.77
C GLY A 205 -0.23 12.81 -7.25
N LEU A 206 0.86 13.25 -6.61
CA LEU A 206 1.20 13.29 -5.20
C LEU A 206 1.52 14.73 -4.82
N HIS A 207 0.53 15.45 -4.29
CA HIS A 207 0.67 16.85 -3.91
C HIS A 207 1.63 17.07 -2.73
N ASN A 208 2.65 17.92 -2.92
CA ASN A 208 3.30 18.88 -2.00
C ASN A 208 3.45 18.54 -0.49
N ARG A 209 3.59 17.28 -0.08
CA ARG A 209 3.86 16.95 1.34
C ARG A 209 5.14 16.14 1.47
N PRO A 210 5.99 16.42 2.48
CA PRO A 210 7.18 15.63 2.74
C PRO A 210 6.76 14.17 2.88
N TYR A 211 7.36 13.32 2.05
CA TYR A 211 6.97 11.94 1.95
C TYR A 211 7.15 11.22 3.29
N LYS A 212 6.04 10.81 3.91
CA LYS A 212 6.08 9.99 5.12
C LYS A 212 6.01 8.53 4.70
N PRO A 213 6.85 7.65 5.27
CA PRO A 213 6.70 6.22 5.11
C PRO A 213 5.26 5.80 5.41
N LYS A 214 4.69 5.00 4.52
CA LYS A 214 3.32 4.51 4.62
C LYS A 214 3.26 3.09 4.07
N THR A 215 2.56 2.23 4.79
CA THR A 215 2.09 0.93 4.31
C THR A 215 0.57 0.89 4.42
N GLU A 216 -0.10 0.55 3.32
CA GLU A 216 -1.54 0.32 3.24
C GLU A 216 -1.79 -1.10 2.76
N VAL A 217 -2.75 -1.78 3.38
CA VAL A 217 -3.14 -3.13 2.98
C VAL A 217 -4.64 -3.14 2.73
N ASN A 218 -5.04 -3.65 1.57
CA ASN A 218 -6.43 -3.78 1.15
C ASN A 218 -6.73 -5.25 0.86
N PHE A 219 -7.81 -5.76 1.46
CA PHE A 219 -8.33 -7.10 1.22
C PHE A 219 -9.64 -6.99 0.44
N ILE A 220 -9.65 -7.45 -0.80
CA ILE A 220 -10.73 -7.21 -1.77
C ILE A 220 -11.24 -8.55 -2.30
N HIS A 221 -12.55 -8.75 -2.30
CA HIS A 221 -13.17 -9.96 -2.88
C HIS A 221 -13.34 -9.80 -4.39
N LYS A 222 -12.87 -10.76 -5.18
CA LYS A 222 -12.88 -10.68 -6.65
C LYS A 222 -14.30 -10.69 -7.23
N GLY A 223 -15.12 -11.67 -6.88
CA GLY A 223 -16.44 -11.86 -7.51
C GLY A 223 -17.44 -10.73 -7.24
N SER A 224 -17.31 -10.03 -6.11
CA SER A 224 -18.18 -8.89 -5.78
C SER A 224 -17.50 -7.53 -5.94
N GLY A 225 -16.16 -7.49 -6.02
CA GLY A 225 -15.39 -6.25 -6.05
C GLY A 225 -15.46 -5.46 -4.75
N ASP A 226 -15.82 -6.10 -3.65
CA ASP A 226 -15.95 -5.43 -2.36
C ASP A 226 -14.62 -5.33 -1.62
N LEU A 227 -14.35 -4.15 -1.04
CA LEU A 227 -13.36 -4.02 0.03
C LEU A 227 -13.89 -4.69 1.31
N LEU A 228 -13.21 -5.76 1.73
CA LEU A 228 -13.55 -6.49 2.94
C LEU A 228 -12.86 -5.89 4.17
N TRP A 229 -11.57 -5.59 4.03
CA TRP A 229 -10.76 -5.05 5.12
C TRP A 229 -9.68 -4.11 4.57
N SER A 230 -9.38 -3.05 5.32
CA SER A 230 -8.24 -2.18 5.00
C SER A 230 -7.61 -1.64 6.27
N ASN A 231 -6.28 -1.57 6.29
CA ASN A 231 -5.54 -0.97 7.37
C ASN A 231 -4.29 -0.24 6.85
N GLN A 232 -3.78 0.72 7.62
CA GLN A 232 -2.61 1.50 7.26
C GLN A 232 -1.74 1.80 8.48
N THR A 233 -0.44 1.77 8.25
CA THR A 233 0.62 2.03 9.24
C THR A 233 1.74 2.81 8.56
N SER A 234 2.68 3.36 9.33
CA SER A 234 3.91 3.94 8.75
C SER A 234 4.87 2.86 8.26
N LEU A 235 4.94 1.75 9.00
CA LEU A 235 5.84 0.63 8.75
C LEU A 235 5.10 -0.66 9.07
N LEU A 236 5.20 -1.66 8.22
CA LEU A 236 4.78 -3.03 8.50
C LEU A 236 6.04 -3.90 8.64
N GLY A 237 6.11 -4.66 9.72
CA GLY A 237 7.21 -5.55 10.07
C GLY A 237 6.81 -6.56 11.14
N GLU A 238 7.70 -7.49 11.43
CA GLU A 238 7.48 -8.55 12.43
C GLU A 238 7.09 -8.00 13.81
N GLU A 239 7.64 -6.86 14.19
CA GLU A 239 7.44 -6.22 15.49
C GLU A 239 6.01 -5.68 15.71
N ASN A 240 5.26 -5.47 14.64
CA ASN A 240 3.92 -4.87 14.71
C ASN A 240 2.84 -5.62 13.94
N LYS A 241 3.17 -6.74 13.29
CA LYS A 241 2.22 -7.53 12.49
C LYS A 241 1.00 -7.97 13.28
N GLU A 242 1.18 -8.43 14.52
CA GLU A 242 0.07 -8.91 15.35
C GLU A 242 -0.96 -7.80 15.62
N LYS A 243 -0.48 -6.62 16.00
CA LYS A 243 -1.33 -5.45 16.23
C LYS A 243 -1.97 -4.96 14.93
N PHE A 244 -1.22 -4.97 13.83
CA PHE A 244 -1.71 -4.51 12.53
C PHE A 244 -2.83 -5.41 11.99
N PHE A 245 -2.70 -6.73 12.13
CA PHE A 245 -3.67 -7.72 11.65
C PHE A 245 -4.65 -8.22 12.73
N GLN A 246 -4.68 -7.58 13.90
CA GLN A 246 -5.55 -7.97 15.01
C GLN A 246 -7.02 -8.05 14.58
N THR A 247 -7.45 -7.09 13.77
CA THR A 247 -8.82 -6.97 13.25
C THR A 247 -9.04 -7.62 11.89
N PHE A 248 -7.99 -8.23 11.32
CA PHE A 248 -8.11 -8.94 10.06
C PHE A 248 -9.10 -10.12 10.24
N PRO A 249 -10.09 -10.29 9.34
CA PRO A 249 -11.11 -11.32 9.48
C PRO A 249 -10.46 -12.71 9.53
N THR A 250 -11.04 -13.64 10.28
CA THR A 250 -10.69 -15.06 10.21
C THR A 250 -11.61 -15.74 9.20
N ARG A 251 -11.10 -16.70 8.43
CA ARG A 251 -11.96 -17.55 7.62
C ARG A 251 -12.81 -18.41 8.56
N GLN A 252 -14.13 -18.34 8.40
CA GLN A 252 -15.06 -19.19 9.14
C GLN A 252 -15.22 -20.55 8.45
#